data_AF-A0A935K1J8-F1
#
_entry.id   AF-A0A935K1J8-F1
#
_cell.length_a   1.000
_cell.length_b   1.000
_cell.length_c   1.000
_cell.angle_alpha   90.00
_cell.angle_beta   90.00
_cell.angle_gamma   90.00
#
_symmetry.space_group_name_H-M   'P 1'
#
loop_
_entity.id
_entity.type
_entity.pdbx_description
1 polymer ?
#
loop_
_entity_poly.entity_id
_entity_poly.type
_entity_poly.pdbx_seq_one_letter_code
_entity_poly.pdbx_strand_id
1 'polypeptide(L)'
;MTKISEAEFARICEGISEDRESIIKHNPLGPPDEILLWMLLSCLISYLNLSEIETPCFTAKPDANTYRDAIHFVLKDRRETDFDIDKYLGTFE
;
A
#
# COMPACT_ATOMS: atom_id res chain seq x y z
N MET A 1 1.57 11.85 15.33
CA MET A 1 1.22 10.95 14.20
C MET A 1 2.05 11.34 13.01
N THR A 2 2.74 10.38 12.40
CA THR A 2 3.45 10.60 11.14
C THR A 2 2.44 10.77 10.01
N LYS A 3 2.68 11.75 9.15
CA LYS A 3 1.95 11.96 7.90
C LYS A 3 2.89 11.71 6.72
N ILE A 4 2.33 11.46 5.53
CA ILE A 4 3.08 11.22 4.30
C ILE A 4 2.75 12.29 3.26
N SER A 5 3.78 12.77 2.55
CA SER A 5 3.65 13.66 1.40
C SER A 5 3.36 12.87 0.12
N GLU A 6 2.83 13.52 -0.92
CA GLU A 6 2.64 12.88 -2.23
C GLU A 6 3.98 12.38 -2.79
N ALA A 7 5.05 13.16 -2.66
CA ALA A 7 6.38 12.81 -3.16
C ALA A 7 6.95 11.55 -2.48
N GLU A 8 6.76 11.42 -1.16
CA GLU A 8 7.23 10.24 -0.45
C GLU A 8 6.37 9.01 -0.75
N PHE A 9 5.06 9.18 -0.88
CA PHE A 9 4.16 8.10 -1.32
C PHE A 9 4.53 7.60 -2.73
N ALA A 10 4.79 8.53 -3.65
CA ALA A 10 5.26 8.24 -5.00
C ALA A 10 6.57 7.44 -4.98
N ARG A 11 7.56 7.90 -4.20
CA ARG A 11 8.86 7.23 -4.06
C ARG A 11 8.73 5.79 -3.57
N ILE A 12 7.82 5.51 -2.64
CA ILE A 12 7.56 4.14 -2.15
C ILE A 12 6.92 3.29 -3.26
N CYS A 13 5.93 3.83 -3.98
CA CYS A 13 5.28 3.11 -5.07
C CYS A 13 6.26 2.80 -6.20
N GLU A 14 7.10 3.76 -6.59
CA GLU A 14 8.15 3.59 -7.59
C GLU A 14 9.15 2.49 -7.19
N GLY A 15 9.65 2.51 -5.95
CA GLY A 15 10.56 1.46 -5.47
C GLY A 15 9.95 0.06 -5.50
N ILE A 16 8.66 -0.07 -5.14
CA ILE A 16 7.94 -1.36 -5.24
C ILE A 16 7.76 -1.79 -6.69
N SER A 17 7.45 -0.84 -7.59
CA SER A 17 7.32 -1.12 -9.03
C SER A 17 8.64 -1.56 -9.65
N GLU A 18 9.76 -0.96 -9.25
CA GLU A 18 11.11 -1.35 -9.70
C GLU A 18 11.51 -2.76 -9.20
N ASP A 19 11.16 -3.08 -7.95
CA ASP A 19 11.44 -4.38 -7.34
C ASP A 19 10.37 -5.45 -7.64
N ARG A 20 9.39 -5.16 -8.51
CA ARG A 20 8.20 -5.98 -8.81
C ARG A 20 8.52 -7.46 -9.01
N GLU A 21 9.47 -7.78 -9.89
CA GLU A 21 9.82 -9.18 -10.20
C GLU A 21 10.37 -9.92 -8.97
N SER A 22 11.19 -9.25 -8.17
CA SER A 22 11.75 -9.81 -6.95
C SER A 22 10.66 -10.04 -5.91
N ILE A 23 9.79 -9.06 -5.70
CA ILE A 23 8.71 -9.13 -4.72
C ILE A 23 7.76 -10.29 -5.05
N ILE A 24 7.31 -10.39 -6.31
CA ILE A 24 6.40 -11.47 -6.75
C ILE A 24 7.07 -12.84 -6.61
N LYS A 25 8.35 -12.95 -7.01
CA LYS A 25 9.09 -14.21 -6.93
C LYS A 25 9.19 -14.75 -5.49
N HIS A 26 9.35 -13.87 -4.50
CA HIS A 26 9.48 -14.27 -3.10
C HIS A 26 8.14 -14.40 -2.37
N ASN A 27 7.04 -13.88 -2.95
CA ASN A 27 5.71 -13.91 -2.36
C ASN A 27 4.66 -14.44 -3.35
N PRO A 28 4.77 -15.69 -3.87
CA PRO A 28 3.93 -16.19 -4.96
C PRO A 28 2.50 -16.58 -4.52
N LEU A 29 1.94 -15.90 -3.50
CA LEU A 29 0.67 -16.22 -2.86
C LEU A 29 -0.44 -15.26 -3.32
N GLY A 30 -0.68 -15.19 -4.62
CA GLY A 30 -1.75 -14.38 -5.18
C GLY A 30 -1.45 -13.88 -6.59
N PRO A 31 -2.41 -13.16 -7.20
CA PRO A 31 -2.17 -12.35 -8.39
C PRO A 31 -1.07 -11.29 -8.14
N PRO A 32 -0.30 -10.91 -9.17
CA PRO A 32 0.78 -9.91 -9.05
C PRO A 32 0.35 -8.59 -8.41
N ASP A 33 -0.78 -8.03 -8.81
CA ASP A 33 -1.33 -6.76 -8.29
C ASP A 33 -1.66 -6.85 -6.80
N GLU A 34 -2.30 -7.95 -6.36
CA GLU A 34 -2.57 -8.24 -4.95
C GLU A 34 -1.28 -8.25 -4.12
N ILE A 35 -0.23 -8.89 -4.62
CA ILE A 35 1.07 -8.99 -3.93
C ILE A 35 1.72 -7.61 -3.78
N LEU A 36 1.71 -6.79 -4.83
CA LEU A 36 2.33 -5.45 -4.79
C LEU A 36 1.54 -4.49 -3.88
N LEU A 37 0.21 -4.55 -3.91
CA LEU A 37 -0.65 -3.77 -3.02
C LEU A 37 -0.48 -4.18 -1.56
N TRP A 38 -0.35 -5.48 -1.28
CA TRP A 38 -0.02 -5.98 0.06
C TRP A 38 1.34 -5.48 0.54
N MET A 39 2.35 -5.47 -0.34
CA MET A 39 3.68 -4.93 -0.02
C MET A 39 3.59 -3.44 0.31
N LEU A 40 2.87 -2.66 -0.50
CA LEU A 40 2.66 -1.24 -0.24
C LEU A 40 1.98 -1.01 1.11
N LEU A 41 0.90 -1.72 1.42
CA LEU A 41 0.21 -1.60 2.70
C LEU A 41 1.15 -1.90 3.87
N SER A 42 2.00 -2.93 3.74
CA SER A 42 3.00 -3.29 4.75
C SER A 42 4.04 -2.18 4.96
N CYS A 43 4.54 -1.59 3.88
CA CYS A 43 5.43 -0.43 3.94
C CYS A 43 4.77 0.77 4.61
N LEU A 44 3.51 1.07 4.29
CA LEU A 44 2.77 2.19 4.87
C LEU A 44 2.51 2.02 6.37
N ILE A 45 2.12 0.80 6.80
CA ILE A 45 1.94 0.48 8.23
C ILE A 45 3.22 0.78 9.01
N SER A 46 4.37 0.33 8.48
CA SER A 46 5.67 0.57 9.09
C SER A 46 6.06 2.06 9.07
N TYR A 47 5.94 2.71 7.92
CA TYR A 47 6.31 4.12 7.72
C TYR A 47 5.48 5.07 8.60
N LEU A 48 4.16 4.87 8.65
CA LEU A 48 3.24 5.71 9.42
C LEU A 48 3.21 5.36 10.91
N ASN A 49 3.95 4.31 11.30
CA ASN A 49 4.01 3.75 12.64
C ASN A 49 2.59 3.51 13.19
N LEU A 50 1.76 2.80 12.40
CA LEU A 50 0.39 2.49 12.79
C LEU A 50 0.40 1.50 13.95
N SER A 51 -0.45 1.75 14.94
CA SER A 51 -0.71 0.78 16.01
C SER A 51 -1.54 -0.40 15.48
N GLU A 52 -1.58 -1.50 16.24
CA GLU A 52 -2.38 -2.68 15.86
C GLU A 52 -3.87 -2.34 15.65
N ILE A 53 -4.41 -1.39 16.43
CA ILE A 53 -5.82 -0.96 16.31
C ILE A 53 -6.10 -0.11 15.06
N GLU A 54 -5.06 0.46 14.44
CA GLU A 54 -5.15 1.27 13.23
C GLU A 54 -4.86 0.45 11.96
N THR A 55 -4.32 -0.75 12.14
CA THR A 55 -4.01 -1.67 11.06
C THR A 55 -5.29 -2.35 10.57
N PRO A 56 -5.60 -2.32 9.26
CA PRO A 56 -6.76 -3.01 8.72
C PRO A 56 -6.75 -4.52 9.02
N CYS A 57 -7.83 -5.03 9.60
CA CYS A 57 -8.04 -6.45 9.84
C CYS A 57 -9.07 -7.00 8.85
N PHE A 58 -8.66 -7.95 8.01
CA PHE A 58 -9.53 -8.57 7.00
C PHE A 58 -10.27 -9.77 7.60
N THR A 59 -11.59 -9.81 7.45
CA THR A 59 -12.45 -10.90 7.95
C THR A 59 -12.60 -12.07 6.97
N ALA A 60 -12.13 -11.90 5.74
CA ALA A 60 -12.13 -12.89 4.67
C ALA A 60 -10.75 -12.91 3.98
N LYS A 61 -10.58 -13.82 3.01
CA LYS A 61 -9.39 -13.81 2.16
C LYS A 61 -9.34 -12.47 1.40
N PRO A 62 -8.31 -11.63 1.60
CA PRO A 62 -8.18 -10.37 0.90
C PRO A 62 -7.91 -10.61 -0.59
N ASP A 63 -8.27 -9.63 -1.41
CA ASP A 63 -7.94 -9.52 -2.83
C ASP A 63 -7.36 -8.14 -3.11
N ALA A 64 -7.00 -7.87 -4.38
CA ALA A 64 -6.44 -6.58 -4.79
C ALA A 64 -7.35 -5.38 -4.40
N ASN A 65 -8.67 -5.50 -4.54
CA ASN A 65 -9.61 -4.44 -4.16
C ASN A 65 -9.61 -4.20 -2.65
N THR A 66 -9.58 -5.29 -1.86
CA THR A 66 -9.48 -5.24 -0.41
C THR A 66 -8.24 -4.45 0.04
N TYR A 67 -7.10 -4.67 -0.62
CA TYR A 67 -5.88 -3.90 -0.32
C TYR A 67 -5.96 -2.44 -0.77
N ARG A 68 -6.57 -2.14 -1.92
CA ARG A 68 -6.80 -0.74 -2.35
C ARG A 68 -7.64 0.02 -1.33
N ASP A 69 -8.77 -0.55 -0.91
CA ASP A 69 -9.65 0.05 0.09
C ASP A 69 -8.91 0.27 1.43
N ALA A 70 -8.09 -0.70 1.84
CA ALA A 70 -7.27 -0.60 3.03
C ALA A 70 -6.24 0.54 2.96
N ILE A 71 -5.57 0.71 1.82
CA ILE A 71 -4.61 1.80 1.59
C ILE A 71 -5.33 3.16 1.65
N HIS A 72 -6.47 3.29 0.99
CA HIS A 72 -7.30 4.51 1.06
C HIS A 72 -7.73 4.82 2.49
N PHE A 73 -8.16 3.81 3.25
CA PHE A 73 -8.53 3.96 4.65
C PHE A 73 -7.36 4.44 5.50
N VAL A 74 -6.20 3.79 5.38
CA VAL A 74 -4.97 4.15 6.10
C VAL A 74 -4.55 5.59 5.79
N LEU A 75 -4.66 6.02 4.53
CA LEU A 75 -4.19 7.32 4.09
C LEU A 75 -5.19 8.46 4.37
N LYS A 76 -6.47 8.17 4.62
CA LYS A 76 -7.54 9.17 4.79
C LYS A 76 -7.15 10.39 5.63
N ASP A 77 -6.59 10.16 6.82
CA ASP A 77 -6.17 11.22 7.76
C ASP A 77 -4.63 11.31 7.93
N ARG A 78 -3.89 10.53 7.13
CA ARG A 78 -2.43 10.39 7.22
C ARG A 78 -1.68 11.09 6.08
N ARG A 79 -2.39 11.73 5.14
CA ARG A 79 -1.76 12.58 4.12
C ARG A 79 -1.44 13.98 4.69
N GLU A 80 -0.29 14.51 4.31
CA GLU A 80 0.09 15.90 4.59
C GLU A 80 -0.82 16.89 3.86
N THR A 81 -1.07 16.59 2.57
CA THR A 81 -1.99 17.30 1.68
C THR A 81 -2.78 16.28 0.88
N ASP A 82 -3.97 16.62 0.43
CA ASP A 82 -4.76 15.71 -0.41
C ASP A 82 -4.07 15.53 -1.77
N PHE A 83 -3.83 14.28 -2.14
CA PHE A 83 -3.32 13.86 -3.44
C PHE A 83 -4.09 12.63 -3.93
N ASP A 84 -4.05 12.40 -5.23
CA ASP A 84 -4.72 11.26 -5.87
C ASP A 84 -3.94 9.98 -5.60
N ILE A 85 -4.50 9.11 -4.76
CA ILE A 85 -3.89 7.81 -4.40
C ILE A 85 -3.97 6.84 -5.58
N ASP A 86 -5.09 6.82 -6.30
CA ASP A 86 -5.36 5.83 -7.36
C ASP A 86 -4.42 6.00 -8.56
N LYS A 87 -4.01 7.24 -8.84
CA LYS A 87 -2.94 7.56 -9.79
C LYS A 87 -1.68 6.70 -9.59
N TYR A 88 -1.28 6.48 -8.34
CA TYR A 88 -0.07 5.71 -8.00
C TYR A 88 -0.36 4.23 -7.88
N LEU A 89 -1.53 3.83 -7.36
CA LEU A 89 -1.90 2.41 -7.29
C LEU A 89 -2.03 1.77 -8.69
N GLY A 90 -2.36 2.57 -9.71
CA GLY A 90 -2.36 2.12 -11.11
C GLY A 90 -0.99 1.62 -11.61
N THR A 91 0.12 1.88 -10.92
CA THR A 91 1.44 1.34 -11.30
C THR A 91 1.62 -0.13 -10.94
N PHE A 92 0.66 -0.73 -10.22
CA PHE A 92 0.66 -2.15 -9.84
C PHE A 92 -0.24 -3.04 -10.70
N GLU A 93 -0.98 -2.42 -11.63
CA GLU A 93 -1.74 -3.14 -12.66
C GLU A 93 -0.83 -3.76 -13.74
#